data_AF-A0A0K3BBE9-F1
#
_entry.id   AF-A0A0K3BBE9-F1
#
_cell.length_a   1.000
_cell.length_b   1.000
_cell.length_c   1.000
_cell.angle_alpha   90.00
_cell.angle_beta   90.00
_cell.angle_gamma   90.00
#
_symmetry.space_group_name_H-M   'P 1'
#
loop_
_entity.id
_entity.type
_entity.pdbx_description
1 polymer ?
#
loop_
_entity_poly.entity_id
_entity_poly.type
_entity_poly.pdbx_seq_one_letter_code
_entity_poly.pdbx_strand_id
1 'polypeptide(L)'
;MTALSRILAADFNQDMGFNHLGSRIKLMREFLRRIALWSHAYDIPPQRHWPLIDLGMYVAPDLRAAPDVLDRLNEVDDHLEPFTARPVAEAAVHWDVVKGGAELPDLPDPYEPYLLFLERGAGFYIDKGIFIDLYFASITLKRPEFLRDREPIPIDPASLDAFDAA
;
A
#
# COMPACT_ATOMS: atom_id res chain seq x y z
N MET A 1 -14.88 -6.78 -2.06
CA MET A 1 -14.18 -6.62 -3.35
C MET A 1 -12.73 -7.02 -3.11
N THR A 2 -12.08 -7.75 -4.02
CA THR A 2 -10.67 -8.15 -3.84
C THR A 2 -9.72 -7.01 -4.17
N ALA A 3 -8.49 -7.06 -3.66
CA ALA A 3 -7.39 -6.17 -3.99
C ALA A 3 -7.21 -6.06 -5.50
N LEU A 4 -7.18 -7.19 -6.22
CA LEU A 4 -7.08 -7.19 -7.67
C LEU A 4 -8.24 -6.42 -8.32
N SER A 5 -9.49 -6.70 -7.95
CA SER A 5 -10.64 -6.00 -8.52
C SER A 5 -10.60 -4.49 -8.26
N ARG A 6 -10.09 -4.06 -7.10
CA ARG A 6 -9.92 -2.64 -6.76
C ARG A 6 -8.83 -1.99 -7.60
N ILE A 7 -7.66 -2.63 -7.71
CA ILE A 7 -6.52 -2.15 -8.51
C ILE A 7 -6.94 -1.98 -9.97
N LEU A 8 -7.63 -2.96 -10.55
CA LEU A 8 -8.09 -2.89 -11.94
C LEU A 8 -9.19 -1.85 -12.18
N ALA A 9 -9.94 -1.48 -11.14
CA ALA A 9 -11.00 -0.48 -11.21
C ALA A 9 -10.50 0.94 -10.89
N ALA A 10 -9.27 1.11 -10.42
CA ALA A 10 -8.72 2.40 -10.05
C ALA A 10 -8.54 3.30 -11.29
N ASP A 11 -8.95 4.56 -11.18
CA ASP A 11 -8.73 5.56 -12.22
C ASP A 11 -7.37 6.24 -12.01
N PHE A 12 -6.31 5.62 -12.51
CA PHE A 12 -4.93 6.10 -12.34
C PHE A 12 -4.69 7.50 -12.96
N ASN A 13 -5.51 7.92 -13.92
CA ASN A 13 -5.34 9.19 -14.62
C ASN A 13 -6.16 10.33 -14.00
N GLN A 14 -6.97 10.06 -12.97
CA GLN A 14 -7.82 11.05 -12.32
C GLN A 14 -7.01 12.23 -11.75
N ASP A 15 -6.99 13.35 -12.47
CA ASP A 15 -6.33 14.62 -12.14
C ASP A 15 -4.88 14.48 -11.61
N MET A 16 -4.17 13.41 -12.01
CA MET A 16 -2.87 13.03 -11.43
C MET A 16 -2.87 12.95 -9.89
N GLY A 17 -4.03 12.66 -9.28
CA GLY A 17 -4.23 12.62 -7.83
C GLY A 17 -4.22 13.98 -7.14
N PHE A 18 -4.21 15.10 -7.88
CA PHE A 18 -4.10 16.45 -7.33
C PHE A 18 -5.27 16.80 -6.41
N ASN A 19 -6.50 16.54 -6.85
CA ASN A 19 -7.71 16.80 -6.07
C ASN A 19 -7.82 15.94 -4.80
N HIS A 20 -7.01 14.90 -4.68
CA HIS A 20 -6.95 14.02 -3.51
C HIS A 20 -5.60 14.08 -2.79
N LEU A 21 -4.80 15.14 -2.97
CA LEU A 21 -3.43 15.18 -2.46
C LEU A 21 -3.36 15.01 -0.94
N GLY A 22 -4.29 15.63 -0.20
CA GLY A 22 -4.32 15.57 1.26
C GLY A 22 -4.53 14.15 1.78
N SER A 23 -5.58 13.48 1.30
CA SER A 23 -5.89 12.09 1.62
C SER A 23 -4.81 11.13 1.14
N ARG A 24 -4.23 11.32 -0.06
CA ARG A 24 -3.12 10.50 -0.57
C ARG A 24 -1.91 10.50 0.35
N ILE A 25 -1.52 11.68 0.84
CA ILE A 25 -0.41 11.80 1.81
C ILE A 25 -0.72 11.01 3.09
N LYS A 26 -1.96 11.10 3.57
CA LYS A 26 -2.44 10.46 4.80
C LYS A 26 -2.49 8.94 4.65
N LEU A 27 -3.01 8.45 3.53
CA LEU A 27 -3.09 7.04 3.18
C LEU A 27 -1.70 6.42 3.03
N MET A 28 -0.77 7.07 2.33
CA MET A 28 0.60 6.57 2.23
C MET A 28 1.30 6.52 3.59
N ARG A 29 1.09 7.51 4.46
CA ARG A 29 1.63 7.47 5.84
C ARG A 29 1.03 6.33 6.67
N GLU A 30 -0.27 6.09 6.53
CA GLU A 30 -0.96 5.00 7.22
C GLU A 30 -0.52 3.63 6.69
N PHE A 31 -0.34 3.49 5.37
CA PHE A 31 0.23 2.31 4.75
C PHE A 31 1.59 1.97 5.37
N LEU A 32 2.53 2.93 5.37
CA LEU A 32 3.85 2.74 5.97
C LEU A 32 3.77 2.38 7.47
N ARG A 33 2.86 3.01 8.22
CA ARG A 33 2.63 2.69 9.63
C ARG A 33 2.20 1.23 9.81
N ARG A 34 1.24 0.76 9.00
CA ARG A 34 0.75 -0.62 9.08
C ARG A 34 1.80 -1.62 8.61
N ILE A 35 2.56 -1.34 7.56
CA ILE A 35 3.69 -2.20 7.16
C ILE A 35 4.72 -2.30 8.29
N ALA A 36 5.05 -1.21 8.97
CA ALA A 36 5.96 -1.22 10.12
C ALA A 36 5.40 -2.03 11.30
N LEU A 37 4.09 -1.94 11.55
CA LEU A 37 3.40 -2.71 12.59
C LEU A 37 3.47 -4.22 12.32
N TRP A 38 3.12 -4.63 11.11
CA TRP A 38 3.18 -6.04 10.70
C TRP A 38 4.62 -6.57 10.65
N SER A 39 5.56 -5.76 10.15
CA SER A 39 6.97 -6.13 10.14
C SER A 39 7.52 -6.38 11.53
N HIS A 40 7.10 -5.58 12.52
CA HIS A 40 7.47 -5.80 13.90
C HIS A 40 6.84 -7.07 14.48
N ALA A 41 5.56 -7.33 14.21
CA ALA A 41 4.85 -8.50 14.73
C ALA A 41 5.43 -9.84 14.25
N TYR A 42 6.09 -9.86 13.08
CA TYR A 42 6.68 -11.05 12.46
C TYR A 42 8.22 -10.99 12.39
N ASP A 43 8.87 -10.09 13.15
CA ASP A 43 10.32 -9.91 13.20
C ASP A 43 11.00 -9.78 11.81
N ILE A 44 10.32 -9.09 10.87
CA ILE A 44 10.79 -8.89 9.51
C ILE A 44 11.94 -7.86 9.52
N PRO A 45 13.13 -8.20 8.97
CA PRO A 45 14.28 -7.29 8.98
C PRO A 45 14.04 -6.07 8.08
N PRO A 46 14.19 -4.83 8.60
CA PRO A 46 13.77 -3.61 7.91
C PRO A 46 14.64 -3.26 6.69
N GLN A 47 15.87 -3.76 6.60
CA GLN A 47 16.87 -3.25 5.65
C GLN A 47 16.75 -3.82 4.23
N ARG A 48 16.04 -4.94 4.02
CA ARG A 48 16.00 -5.59 2.70
C ARG A 48 14.84 -5.17 1.80
N HIS A 49 13.71 -4.75 2.37
CA HIS A 49 12.46 -4.67 1.61
C HIS A 49 11.62 -3.43 1.96
N TRP A 50 12.10 -2.55 2.83
CA TRP A 50 11.32 -1.40 3.26
C TRP A 50 11.19 -0.33 2.15
N PRO A 51 9.97 0.18 1.86
CA PRO A 51 8.66 -0.19 2.41
C PRO A 51 7.89 -1.20 1.55
N LEU A 52 8.44 -1.62 0.41
CA LEU A 52 7.82 -2.51 -0.58
C LEU A 52 7.88 -3.98 -0.12
N ILE A 53 7.27 -4.29 1.03
CA ILE A 53 7.32 -5.61 1.66
C ILE A 53 6.12 -6.44 1.23
N ASP A 54 6.36 -7.64 0.72
CA ASP A 54 5.35 -8.67 0.64
C ASP A 54 5.22 -9.40 1.98
N LEU A 55 4.33 -8.91 2.83
CA LEU A 55 4.03 -9.51 4.14
C LEU A 55 3.53 -10.96 4.03
N GLY A 56 2.87 -11.34 2.94
CA GLY A 56 2.36 -12.71 2.78
C GLY A 56 3.48 -13.74 2.79
N MET A 57 4.66 -13.41 2.27
CA MET A 57 5.84 -14.27 2.29
C MET A 57 6.36 -14.58 3.70
N TYR A 58 6.06 -13.74 4.69
CA TYR A 58 6.50 -13.92 6.07
C TYR A 58 5.39 -14.49 6.95
N VAL A 59 4.14 -14.13 6.66
CA VAL A 59 2.97 -14.52 7.45
C VAL A 59 2.48 -15.91 7.11
N ALA A 60 2.31 -16.21 5.82
CA ALA A 60 1.81 -17.49 5.34
C ALA A 60 2.34 -17.74 3.91
N PRO A 61 3.61 -18.15 3.76
CA PRO A 61 4.27 -18.26 2.45
C PRO A 61 3.61 -19.26 1.50
N ASP A 62 2.89 -20.25 2.04
CA ASP A 62 2.15 -21.24 1.24
C ASP A 62 0.82 -20.70 0.68
N LEU A 63 0.33 -19.58 1.21
CA LEU A 63 -0.92 -18.95 0.78
C LEU A 63 -0.63 -17.83 -0.21
N ARG A 64 -0.57 -18.20 -1.49
CA ARG A 64 -0.24 -17.28 -2.58
C ARG A 64 -1.37 -17.22 -3.60
N ALA A 65 -1.53 -16.03 -4.17
CA ALA A 65 -2.36 -15.84 -5.34
C ALA A 65 -1.79 -16.64 -6.51
N ALA A 66 -2.67 -17.25 -7.29
CA ALA A 66 -2.26 -18.03 -8.45
C ALA A 66 -1.60 -17.11 -9.51
N PRO A 67 -0.63 -17.60 -10.29
CA PRO A 67 0.09 -16.78 -11.27
C PRO A 67 -0.83 -16.09 -12.28
N ASP A 68 -1.88 -16.78 -12.75
CA ASP A 68 -2.88 -16.22 -13.67
C ASP A 68 -3.70 -15.08 -13.06
N VAL A 69 -3.88 -15.06 -11.73
CA VAL A 69 -4.49 -13.94 -11.00
C VAL A 69 -3.54 -12.74 -10.97
N LEU A 70 -2.23 -12.96 -10.78
CA LEU A 70 -1.23 -11.89 -10.81
C LEU A 70 -1.01 -11.32 -12.21
N ASP A 71 -1.05 -12.17 -13.25
CA ASP A 71 -0.89 -11.75 -14.64
C ASP A 71 -1.93 -10.70 -15.07
N ARG A 72 -3.06 -10.64 -14.39
CA ARG A 72 -4.07 -9.60 -14.61
C ARG A 72 -3.58 -8.20 -14.23
N LEU A 73 -2.59 -8.07 -13.36
CA LEU A 73 -1.96 -6.76 -13.09
C LEU A 73 -1.28 -6.17 -14.33
N ASN A 74 -0.99 -7.00 -15.35
CA ASN A 74 -0.48 -6.51 -16.63
C ASN A 74 -1.50 -5.61 -17.36
N GLU A 75 -2.79 -5.70 -17.03
CA GLU A 75 -3.84 -4.82 -17.57
C GLU A 75 -3.64 -3.34 -17.18
N VAL A 76 -2.87 -3.08 -16.11
CA VAL A 76 -2.61 -1.73 -15.56
C VAL A 76 -1.12 -1.45 -15.35
N ASP A 77 -0.23 -2.21 -16.00
CA ASP A 77 1.22 -2.16 -15.74
C ASP A 77 1.83 -0.79 -16.04
N ASP A 78 1.33 -0.11 -17.08
CA ASP A 78 1.73 1.25 -17.47
C ASP A 78 1.54 2.27 -16.33
N HIS A 79 0.70 1.96 -15.33
CA HIS A 79 0.43 2.80 -14.18
C HIS A 79 1.12 2.35 -12.89
N LEU A 80 1.57 1.09 -12.82
CA LEU A 80 2.08 0.51 -11.58
C LEU A 80 3.59 0.65 -11.42
N GLU A 81 4.34 1.21 -12.38
CA GLU A 81 5.81 1.33 -12.34
C GLU A 81 6.51 0.06 -11.80
N PRO A 82 7.11 -0.80 -12.65
CA PRO A 82 7.57 -2.14 -12.27
C PRO A 82 8.47 -2.25 -11.02
N PHE A 83 9.22 -1.19 -10.68
CA PHE A 83 10.13 -1.17 -9.53
C PHE A 83 9.60 -0.44 -8.30
N THR A 84 8.38 0.12 -8.37
CA THR A 84 7.79 0.89 -7.27
C THR A 84 6.44 0.35 -6.82
N ALA A 85 5.36 0.57 -7.59
CA ALA A 85 4.01 0.24 -7.13
C ALA A 85 3.61 -1.20 -7.48
N ARG A 86 4.19 -1.78 -8.54
CA ARG A 86 3.92 -3.16 -8.99
C ARG A 86 4.20 -4.21 -7.91
N PRO A 87 5.36 -4.21 -7.20
CA PRO A 87 5.59 -5.17 -6.11
C PRO A 87 4.58 -5.04 -4.96
N VAL A 88 4.11 -3.82 -4.66
CA VAL A 88 3.12 -3.58 -3.60
C VAL A 88 1.73 -4.04 -4.04
N ALA A 89 1.39 -3.85 -5.31
CA ALA A 89 0.16 -4.38 -5.90
C ALA A 89 0.11 -5.91 -5.82
N GLU A 90 1.20 -6.58 -6.22
CA GLU A 90 1.32 -8.04 -6.09
C GLU A 90 1.20 -8.50 -4.63
N ALA A 91 1.89 -7.83 -3.72
CA ALA A 91 1.81 -8.10 -2.29
C ALA A 91 0.38 -7.95 -1.74
N ALA A 92 -0.38 -6.94 -2.19
CA ALA A 92 -1.77 -6.75 -1.80
C ALA A 92 -2.69 -7.87 -2.35
N VAL A 93 -2.47 -8.32 -3.58
CA VAL A 93 -3.21 -9.45 -4.17
C VAL A 93 -2.90 -10.76 -3.43
N HIS A 94 -1.63 -10.99 -3.08
CA HIS A 94 -1.24 -12.11 -2.24
C HIS A 94 -1.87 -12.07 -0.85
N TRP A 95 -1.93 -10.88 -0.26
CA TRP A 95 -2.50 -10.69 1.07
C TRP A 95 -3.98 -11.07 1.16
N ASP A 96 -4.76 -10.87 0.11
CA ASP A 96 -6.16 -11.31 0.08
C ASP A 96 -6.31 -12.83 0.25
N VAL A 97 -5.38 -13.62 -0.29
CA VAL A 97 -5.36 -15.07 -0.10
C VAL A 97 -4.99 -15.42 1.34
N VAL A 98 -4.00 -14.73 1.91
CA VAL A 98 -3.59 -14.88 3.31
C VAL A 98 -4.76 -14.61 4.26
N LYS A 99 -5.49 -13.50 4.08
CA LYS A 99 -6.67 -13.16 4.89
C LYS A 99 -7.78 -14.21 4.83
N GLY A 100 -7.91 -14.91 3.70
CA GLY A 100 -8.92 -15.96 3.51
C GLY A 100 -8.53 -17.32 4.08
N GLY A 101 -7.25 -17.55 4.40
CA GLY A 101 -6.74 -18.89 4.71
C GLY A 101 -5.83 -19.02 5.93
N ALA A 102 -5.33 -17.92 6.50
CA ALA A 102 -4.48 -17.93 7.69
C ALA A 102 -5.23 -17.45 8.93
N GLU A 103 -4.83 -17.95 10.10
CA GLU A 103 -5.16 -17.33 11.39
C GLU A 103 -4.23 -16.12 11.59
N LEU A 104 -4.81 -14.93 11.67
CA LEU A 104 -4.08 -13.68 11.77
C LEU A 104 -4.24 -13.04 13.15
N PRO A 105 -3.21 -12.34 13.66
CA PRO A 105 -3.35 -11.52 14.86
C PRO A 105 -4.34 -10.38 14.63
N ASP A 106 -4.85 -9.81 15.73
CA ASP A 106 -5.73 -8.63 15.70
C ASP A 106 -4.94 -7.36 15.36
N LEU A 107 -4.56 -7.24 14.09
CA LEU A 107 -3.86 -6.11 13.51
C LEU A 107 -4.65 -5.58 12.30
N PRO A 108 -4.60 -4.26 12.03
CA PRO A 108 -5.32 -3.68 10.90
C PRO A 108 -4.77 -4.21 9.57
N ASP A 109 -5.63 -4.31 8.55
CA ASP A 109 -5.22 -4.73 7.20
C ASP A 109 -4.07 -3.83 6.70
N PRO A 110 -2.89 -4.40 6.39
CA PRO A 110 -1.70 -3.65 6.00
C PRO A 110 -1.82 -2.93 4.66
N TYR A 111 -2.56 -3.48 3.69
CA TYR A 111 -2.64 -2.96 2.33
C TYR A 111 -3.90 -2.16 2.06
N GLU A 112 -4.88 -2.16 2.97
CA GLU A 112 -6.09 -1.34 2.82
C GLU A 112 -5.80 0.15 2.53
N PRO A 113 -4.87 0.83 3.23
CA PRO A 113 -4.56 2.23 2.90
C PRO A 113 -3.90 2.40 1.53
N TYR A 114 -3.16 1.38 1.05
CA TYR A 114 -2.56 1.40 -0.28
C TYR A 114 -3.62 1.24 -1.38
N LEU A 115 -4.59 0.34 -1.19
CA LEU A 115 -5.70 0.18 -2.14
C LEU A 115 -6.54 1.46 -2.24
N LEU A 116 -6.89 2.07 -1.10
CA LEU A 116 -7.56 3.37 -1.07
C LEU A 116 -6.71 4.49 -1.71
N PHE A 117 -5.38 4.42 -1.59
CA PHE A 117 -4.48 5.37 -2.22
C PHE A 117 -4.57 5.28 -3.76
N LEU A 118 -4.57 4.06 -4.32
CA LEU A 118 -4.72 3.84 -5.76
C LEU A 118 -6.10 4.28 -6.26
N GLU A 119 -7.16 4.02 -5.49
CA GLU A 119 -8.52 4.45 -5.80
C GLU A 119 -8.68 5.98 -5.84
N ARG A 120 -7.73 6.73 -5.25
CA ARG A 120 -7.67 8.19 -5.29
C ARG A 120 -6.72 8.72 -6.37
N GLY A 121 -6.53 7.94 -7.44
CA GLY A 121 -5.77 8.28 -8.64
C GLY A 121 -4.29 7.92 -8.55
N ALA A 122 -3.50 8.29 -9.57
CA ALA A 122 -2.03 8.39 -9.66
C ALA A 122 -1.11 7.39 -8.91
N GLY A 123 0.05 7.12 -9.49
CA GLY A 123 1.11 6.34 -8.86
C GLY A 123 1.91 7.06 -7.77
N PHE A 124 3.00 6.42 -7.37
CA PHE A 124 4.10 7.01 -6.62
C PHE A 124 5.40 6.39 -7.10
N TYR A 125 6.52 7.08 -6.88
CA TYR A 125 7.85 6.52 -7.06
C TYR A 125 8.71 6.74 -5.81
N ILE A 126 9.76 5.94 -5.65
CA ILE A 126 10.72 6.09 -4.56
C ILE A 126 11.94 6.82 -5.10
N ASP A 127 12.14 8.06 -4.68
CA ASP A 127 13.34 8.84 -5.01
C ASP A 127 14.49 8.49 -4.05
N LYS A 128 15.56 7.92 -4.63
CA LYS A 128 16.84 7.59 -3.97
C LYS A 128 16.72 6.75 -2.69
N GLY A 129 15.60 6.06 -2.47
CA GLY A 129 15.33 5.31 -1.25
C GLY A 129 15.08 6.18 -0.01
N ILE A 130 14.87 7.49 -0.17
CA ILE A 130 14.74 8.45 0.93
C ILE A 130 13.37 9.12 0.93
N PHE A 131 12.78 9.34 -0.25
CA PHE A 131 11.48 9.97 -0.39
C PHE A 131 10.53 9.08 -1.18
N ILE A 132 9.26 9.11 -0.78
CA ILE A 132 8.15 8.65 -1.61
C ILE A 132 7.56 9.89 -2.25
N ASP A 133 7.63 9.97 -3.56
CA ASP A 133 7.13 11.08 -4.34
C ASP A 133 5.74 10.76 -4.90
N LEU A 134 4.81 11.69 -4.67
CA LEU A 134 3.40 11.61 -5.07
C LEU A 134 3.08 12.65 -6.15
N TYR A 135 4.06 13.02 -6.98
CA TYR A 135 4.07 14.08 -8.01
C TYR A 135 4.00 15.51 -7.45
N PHE A 136 3.02 15.81 -6.59
CA PHE A 136 2.78 17.16 -6.05
C PHE A 136 3.18 17.30 -4.58
N ALA A 137 3.56 16.19 -3.94
CA ALA A 137 4.08 16.17 -2.59
C ALA A 137 5.07 15.01 -2.43
N SER A 138 5.97 15.14 -1.46
CA SER A 138 6.89 14.07 -1.13
C SER A 138 6.81 13.75 0.36
N ILE A 139 6.94 12.47 0.70
CA ILE A 139 6.97 11.97 2.07
C ILE A 139 8.37 11.45 2.35
N THR A 140 9.00 11.92 3.43
CA THR A 140 10.25 11.33 3.89
C THR A 140 10.01 9.92 4.41
N LEU A 141 10.71 8.95 3.80
CA LEU A 141 10.73 7.58 4.25
C LEU A 141 11.54 7.49 5.54
N LYS A 142 10.86 7.29 6.67
CA LYS A 142 11.51 7.08 7.97
C LYS A 142 11.74 5.59 8.19
N ARG A 143 12.61 5.27 9.15
CA ARG A 143 12.79 3.88 9.60
C ARG A 143 11.47 3.35 10.20
N PRO A 144 11.15 2.05 10.02
CA PRO A 144 9.91 1.44 10.50
C PRO A 144 9.61 1.71 11.97
N GLU A 145 10.64 1.67 12.82
CA GLU A 145 10.52 1.91 14.26
C GLU A 145 9.90 3.27 14.60
N PHE A 146 10.13 4.31 13.77
CA PHE A 146 9.55 5.65 13.98
C PHE A 146 8.13 5.82 13.44
N LEU A 147 7.64 4.82 12.71
CA LEU A 147 6.30 4.83 12.12
C LEU A 147 5.34 3.99 12.94
N ARG A 148 5.75 2.78 13.34
CA ARG A 148 4.92 1.81 14.07
C ARG A 148 4.12 2.45 15.22
N ASP A 149 4.81 3.23 16.06
CA ASP A 149 4.26 3.78 17.31
C ASP A 149 3.49 5.10 17.11
N ARG A 150 3.21 5.49 15.87
CA ARG A 150 2.37 6.67 15.60
C ARG A 150 0.90 6.36 15.79
N GLU A 151 0.16 7.41 16.12
CA GLU A 151 -1.31 7.36 16.12
C GLU A 151 -1.84 6.91 14.74
N PRO A 152 -2.82 6.00 14.71
CA PRO A 152 -3.51 5.62 13.49
C PRO A 152 -4.12 6.84 12.80
N ILE A 153 -3.96 6.91 11.48
CA ILE A 153 -4.64 7.90 10.67
C ILE A 153 -6.00 7.33 10.25
N PRO A 154 -7.11 8.05 10.45
CA PRO A 154 -8.42 7.57 10.00
C PRO A 154 -8.45 7.51 8.47
N ILE A 155 -9.00 6.41 7.95
CA ILE A 155 -9.10 6.12 6.51
C ILE A 155 -10.55 5.91 6.06
N ASP A 156 -11.52 6.23 6.90
CA ASP A 156 -12.92 6.23 6.50
C ASP A 156 -13.20 7.34 5.48
N PRO A 157 -14.22 7.18 4.61
CA PRO A 157 -14.50 8.14 3.54
C PRO A 157 -14.63 9.59 4.01
N ALA A 158 -15.31 9.84 5.13
CA ALA A 158 -15.53 11.21 5.62
C ALA A 158 -14.22 11.87 6.05
N SER A 159 -13.33 11.12 6.71
CA SER A 159 -11.99 11.62 7.06
C SER A 159 -11.13 11.89 5.83
N LEU A 160 -11.18 11.02 4.82
CA LEU A 160 -10.42 11.21 3.59
C LEU A 160 -10.89 12.46 2.82
N ASP A 161 -12.20 12.65 2.69
CA ASP A 161 -12.77 13.82 2.03
C ASP A 161 -12.46 15.11 2.81
N ALA A 162 -12.46 15.06 4.14
CA ALA A 162 -12.04 16.18 4.97
C ALA A 162 -10.55 16.53 4.79
N PHE A 163 -9.68 15.55 4.52
CA PHE A 163 -8.26 15.83 4.23
C PHE A 163 -8.06 16.51 2.87
N ASP A 164 -8.94 16.28 1.90
CA ASP A 164 -8.85 16.87 0.57
C ASP A 164 -9.44 18.29 0.50
N ALA A 165 -10.33 18.63 1.43
CA ALA A 165 -10.93 19.96 1.53
C ALA A 165 -10.06 21.00 2.29
N ALA A 166 -8.93 20.58 2.86
CA ALA A 166 -8.06 21.38 3.74
C ALA A 166 -6.88 22.00 3.00
#